data_AF-A0A0W0TC28-F1
#
_entry.id   AF-A0A0W0TC28-F1
#
_cell.length_a   1.000
_cell.length_b   1.000
_cell.length_c   1.000
_cell.angle_alpha   90.00
_cell.angle_beta   90.00
_cell.angle_gamma   90.00
#
_symmetry.space_group_name_H-M   'P 1'
#
loop_
_entity.id
_entity.type
_entity.pdbx_description
1 polymer ?
#
loop_
_entity_poly.entity_id
_entity_poly.type
_entity_poly.pdbx_seq_one_letter_code
_entity_poly.pdbx_strand_id
1 'polypeptide(L)'
;MAWRSTVSNFFKNPSLVGSAIGASGYYLWDETSKYKTLKDTMKSISEPEEQAAPKRSLVEANKKEWLVIGRQSPGYVRDADKNPKHNVLNKIRQSPLLVKSLGTHLDNEKHYDLLIGSDFITEPFTNDKTAPRVLIKPEKMLSMEPNEIDDDAKFEVCFARKQAFADVTQGSPFFHSSLAFRRVSEDRPASPDAVVITGKQAKQLFEGINTTICEPQHCTLYGSNCYSASIYGVGELIKILHKDSKGSSNQDKVDKEIQAVANVLSRVVTDNYGRGVSNNSVVSDKLNIEIPQILKDRGILKALEAKKEESSPPSSSNNL
;
A
#
# COMPACT_ATOMS: atom_id res chain seq x y z
N MET A 1 1.02 39.66 46.75
CA MET A 1 2.29 39.93 46.06
C MET A 1 3.18 38.69 46.09
N ALA A 2 3.13 37.82 45.06
CA ALA A 2 4.19 36.84 44.75
C ALA A 2 3.87 36.01 43.47
N TRP A 3 3.18 36.58 42.46
CA TRP A 3 2.76 35.85 41.26
C TRP A 3 3.05 36.63 39.97
N ARG A 4 4.25 37.23 39.89
CA ARG A 4 4.71 37.96 38.68
C ARG A 4 6.20 37.83 38.33
N SER A 5 7.01 36.99 38.99
CA SER A 5 8.48 36.98 38.73
C SER A 5 9.07 35.73 38.07
N THR A 6 8.30 34.67 37.79
CA THR A 6 8.90 33.42 37.27
C THR A 6 8.70 33.16 35.77
N VAL A 7 8.01 34.05 35.05
CA VAL A 7 7.89 33.98 33.58
C VAL A 7 9.05 34.72 32.87
N SER A 8 9.82 35.56 33.57
CA SER A 8 10.87 36.37 32.93
C SER A 8 12.27 35.75 32.86
N ASN A 9 12.47 34.53 33.39
CA ASN A 9 13.77 33.84 33.31
C ASN A 9 13.86 32.78 32.20
N PHE A 10 12.77 32.48 31.48
CA PHE A 10 12.82 31.57 30.33
C PHE A 10 13.40 32.23 29.06
N PHE A 11 13.51 33.56 29.02
CA PHE A 11 13.99 34.32 27.85
C PHE A 11 15.45 34.79 27.93
N LYS A 12 16.23 34.32 28.92
CA LYS A 12 17.63 34.75 29.10
C LYS A 12 18.69 33.80 28.54
N ASN A 13 18.30 32.69 27.90
CA ASN A 13 19.22 31.82 27.17
C ASN A 13 18.82 31.71 25.69
N PRO A 14 19.35 32.56 24.80
CA PRO A 14 19.04 32.54 23.37
C PRO A 14 19.61 31.31 22.62
N SER A 15 20.40 30.46 23.28
CA SER A 15 21.04 29.28 22.66
C SER A 15 20.17 28.03 22.58
N LEU A 16 18.99 27.99 23.21
CA LEU A 16 18.12 26.80 23.25
C LEU A 16 16.80 26.95 22.46
N VAL A 17 16.47 28.17 22.01
CA VAL A 17 15.22 28.45 21.27
C VAL A 17 15.43 28.45 19.76
N GLY A 18 16.62 28.84 19.28
CA GLY A 18 16.95 28.85 17.85
C GLY A 18 17.11 27.47 17.21
N SER A 19 17.56 26.47 17.99
CA SER A 19 17.75 25.09 17.53
C SER A 19 16.44 24.30 17.39
N ALA A 20 15.45 24.57 18.25
CA ALA A 20 14.14 23.91 18.17
C ALA A 20 13.29 24.39 16.98
N ILE A 21 13.36 25.69 16.65
CA ILE A 21 12.65 26.27 15.49
C ILE A 21 13.37 25.89 14.19
N GLY A 22 14.71 25.86 14.18
CA GLY A 22 15.50 25.45 13.02
C GLY A 22 15.33 23.96 12.65
N ALA A 23 15.41 23.06 13.64
CA ALA A 23 15.26 21.62 13.38
C ALA A 23 13.82 21.24 12.97
N SER A 24 12.80 21.85 13.58
CA SER A 24 11.40 21.61 13.22
C SER A 24 11.06 22.16 11.83
N GLY A 25 11.57 23.36 11.50
CA GLY A 25 11.42 23.96 10.17
C GLY A 25 12.13 23.15 9.09
N TYR A 26 13.35 22.67 9.35
CA TYR A 26 14.10 21.81 8.44
C TYR A 26 13.38 20.47 8.22
N TYR A 27 12.91 19.82 9.28
CA TYR A 27 12.16 18.57 9.18
C TYR A 27 10.87 18.72 8.35
N LEU A 28 10.09 19.79 8.58
CA LEU A 28 8.89 20.06 7.80
C LEU A 28 9.21 20.34 6.32
N TRP A 29 10.29 21.07 6.05
CA TRP A 29 10.75 21.33 4.69
C TRP A 29 11.19 20.05 3.98
N ASP A 30 11.98 19.21 4.64
CA ASP A 30 12.45 17.92 4.13
C ASP A 30 11.28 16.97 3.82
N GLU A 31 10.33 16.83 4.75
CA GLU A 31 9.13 16.01 4.51
C GLU A 31 8.23 16.56 3.40
N THR A 32 8.12 17.89 3.28
CA THR A 32 7.39 18.52 2.18
C THR A 32 8.08 18.27 0.83
N SER A 33 9.41 18.34 0.81
CA SER A 33 10.23 18.07 -0.38
C SER A 33 10.12 16.61 -0.84
N LYS A 34 10.23 15.66 0.09
CA LYS A 34 10.04 14.23 -0.16
C LYS A 34 8.63 13.93 -0.65
N TYR A 35 7.60 14.48 0.00
CA TYR A 35 6.22 14.32 -0.44
C TYR A 35 6.01 14.87 -1.86
N LYS A 36 6.55 16.06 -2.16
CA LYS A 36 6.46 16.66 -3.50
C LYS A 36 7.14 15.77 -4.55
N THR A 37 8.35 15.30 -4.26
CA THR A 37 9.10 14.39 -5.15
C THR A 37 8.30 13.13 -5.42
N LEU A 38 7.80 12.47 -4.37
CA LEU A 38 6.98 11.28 -4.50
C LEU A 38 5.70 11.57 -5.30
N LYS A 39 5.01 12.67 -5.03
CA LYS A 39 3.79 13.06 -5.75
C LYS A 39 4.06 13.27 -7.23
N ASP A 40 5.17 13.91 -7.59
CA ASP A 40 5.56 14.15 -8.97
C ASP A 40 5.97 12.84 -9.67
N THR A 41 6.67 11.94 -8.97
CA THR A 41 6.95 10.57 -9.45
C THR A 41 5.66 9.77 -9.65
N MET A 42 4.73 9.79 -8.69
CA MET A 42 3.46 9.06 -8.79
C MET A 42 2.57 9.59 -9.93
N LYS A 43 2.62 10.91 -10.18
CA LYS A 43 1.93 11.54 -11.32
C LYS A 43 2.53 11.17 -12.67
N SER A 44 3.85 10.93 -12.76
CA SER A 44 4.49 10.58 -14.03
C SER A 44 4.27 9.13 -14.44
N ILE A 45 4.01 8.25 -13.47
CA ILE A 45 3.76 6.82 -13.71
C ILE A 45 2.28 6.48 -13.88
N SER A 46 1.37 7.39 -13.53
CA SER A 46 -0.06 7.16 -13.69
C SER A 46 -0.62 7.86 -14.91
N GLU A 47 -1.62 7.24 -15.52
CA GLU A 47 -2.39 7.89 -16.56
C GLU A 47 -3.15 9.09 -15.97
N PRO A 48 -3.27 10.19 -16.72
CA PRO A 48 -4.08 11.32 -16.30
C PRO A 48 -5.49 10.86 -15.95
N GLU A 49 -5.95 11.19 -14.74
CA GLU A 49 -7.33 10.93 -14.36
C GLU A 49 -8.22 11.78 -15.26
N GLU A 50 -9.00 11.12 -16.13
CA GLU A 50 -9.97 11.81 -16.98
C GLU A 50 -11.03 12.44 -16.09
N GLN A 51 -11.11 13.78 -16.10
CA GLN A 51 -12.08 14.53 -15.30
C GLN A 51 -13.55 14.14 -15.61
N ALA A 52 -13.79 13.51 -16.77
CA ALA A 52 -15.09 13.02 -17.21
C ALA A 52 -15.32 11.51 -16.97
N ALA A 53 -14.37 10.79 -16.37
CA ALA A 53 -14.54 9.36 -16.10
C ALA A 53 -15.70 9.14 -15.10
N PRO A 54 -16.61 8.19 -15.38
CA PRO A 54 -17.71 7.91 -14.47
C PRO A 54 -17.17 7.41 -13.13
N LYS A 55 -17.77 7.89 -12.03
CA LYS A 55 -17.46 7.37 -10.70
C LYS A 55 -17.80 5.88 -10.67
N ARG A 56 -16.81 5.04 -10.37
CA ARG A 56 -17.01 3.58 -10.21
C ARG A 56 -18.15 3.31 -9.23
N SER A 57 -19.10 2.49 -9.65
CA SER A 57 -20.18 2.04 -8.77
C SER A 57 -19.61 1.17 -7.65
N LEU A 58 -20.27 1.20 -6.49
CA LEU A 58 -19.96 0.30 -5.39
C LEU A 58 -20.98 -0.85 -5.42
N VAL A 59 -20.50 -2.08 -5.56
CA VAL A 59 -21.34 -3.28 -5.54
C VAL A 59 -20.94 -4.19 -4.38
N GLU A 60 -21.91 -4.87 -3.77
CA GLU A 60 -21.62 -5.82 -2.71
C GLU A 60 -21.20 -7.18 -3.27
N ALA A 61 -20.20 -7.81 -2.67
CA ALA A 61 -19.81 -9.18 -2.98
C ALA A 61 -20.97 -10.13 -2.67
N ASN A 62 -21.50 -10.78 -3.70
CA ASN A 62 -22.61 -11.73 -3.55
C ASN A 62 -22.16 -13.17 -3.25
N LYS A 63 -20.98 -13.58 -3.72
CA LYS A 63 -20.40 -14.93 -3.56
C LYS A 63 -19.23 -14.96 -2.55
N LYS A 64 -18.99 -16.13 -1.96
CA LYS A 64 -17.86 -16.39 -1.06
C LYS A 64 -16.61 -16.79 -1.86
N GLU A 65 -15.89 -15.80 -2.37
CA GLU A 65 -14.78 -16.01 -3.33
C GLU A 65 -13.58 -15.07 -3.12
N TRP A 66 -13.61 -14.25 -2.07
CA TRP A 66 -12.60 -13.24 -1.80
C TRP A 66 -11.62 -13.71 -0.73
N LEU A 67 -10.34 -13.76 -1.04
CA LEU A 67 -9.28 -13.86 -0.05
C LEU A 67 -8.77 -12.44 0.22
N VAL A 68 -8.78 -11.99 1.48
CA VAL A 68 -8.26 -10.66 1.84
C VAL A 68 -7.08 -10.87 2.76
N ILE A 69 -5.90 -10.49 2.29
CA ILE A 69 -4.64 -10.68 2.99
C ILE A 69 -4.13 -9.34 3.49
N GLY A 70 -3.93 -9.24 4.80
CA GLY A 70 -3.41 -8.05 5.43
C GLY A 70 -2.41 -8.40 6.51
N ARG A 71 -1.59 -7.41 6.87
CA ARG A 71 -0.70 -7.55 8.01
C ARG A 71 -1.46 -7.17 9.27
N GLN A 72 -1.49 -8.07 10.23
CA GLN A 72 -2.12 -7.81 11.53
C GLN A 72 -1.11 -7.93 12.68
N SER A 73 -1.34 -7.12 13.72
CA SER A 73 -0.58 -7.21 14.96
C SER A 73 -1.03 -8.46 15.73
N PRO A 74 -0.10 -9.25 16.31
CA PRO A 74 -0.42 -10.47 17.05
C PRO A 74 -1.44 -10.29 18.18
N GLY A 75 -1.70 -9.06 18.65
CA GLY A 75 -2.65 -8.73 19.71
C GLY A 75 -4.12 -8.57 19.29
N TYR A 76 -4.45 -8.64 17.99
CA TYR A 76 -5.81 -8.35 17.50
C TYR A 76 -6.75 -9.57 17.36
N VAL A 77 -6.28 -10.78 17.69
CA VAL A 77 -7.16 -11.97 17.80
C VAL A 77 -7.94 -11.86 19.12
N ARG A 78 -9.26 -11.56 19.04
CA ARG A 78 -10.12 -11.27 20.20
C ARG A 78 -10.83 -12.50 20.76
N ASP A 79 -11.12 -13.51 19.94
CA ASP A 79 -11.76 -14.75 20.38
C ASP A 79 -10.82 -15.94 20.14
N ALA A 80 -10.23 -16.40 21.25
CA ALA A 80 -9.23 -17.45 21.29
C ALA A 80 -9.79 -18.83 20.97
N ASP A 81 -11.07 -19.05 21.28
CA ASP A 81 -11.73 -20.34 21.20
C ASP A 81 -12.23 -20.63 19.78
N LYS A 82 -12.50 -19.56 19.00
CA LYS A 82 -12.92 -19.67 17.59
C LYS A 82 -11.77 -19.79 16.60
N ASN A 83 -10.56 -19.35 16.95
CA ASN A 83 -9.38 -19.35 16.07
C ASN A 83 -8.15 -19.93 16.79
N PRO A 84 -7.92 -21.25 16.73
CA PRO A 84 -6.95 -21.96 17.58
C PRO A 84 -5.46 -21.72 17.26
N LYS A 85 -5.10 -20.65 16.53
CA LYS A 85 -3.68 -20.25 16.28
C LYS A 85 -2.88 -19.90 17.56
N HIS A 86 -3.49 -20.05 18.74
CA HIS A 86 -2.96 -19.68 20.04
C HIS A 86 -1.66 -20.35 20.46
N ASN A 87 -1.35 -21.59 20.06
CA ASN A 87 -0.15 -22.25 20.62
C ASN A 87 1.18 -21.67 20.13
N VAL A 88 1.20 -21.10 18.92
CA VAL A 88 2.40 -20.45 18.36
C VAL A 88 2.37 -18.95 18.65
N LEU A 89 1.21 -18.29 18.47
CA LEU A 89 1.05 -16.87 18.71
C LEU A 89 1.14 -16.48 20.20
N ASN A 90 0.67 -17.30 21.16
CA ASN A 90 0.87 -17.03 22.59
C ASN A 90 2.33 -17.19 23.01
N LYS A 91 3.05 -18.19 22.46
CA LYS A 91 4.49 -18.34 22.71
C LYS A 91 5.26 -17.11 22.19
N ILE A 92 4.91 -16.62 21.01
CA ILE A 92 5.48 -15.39 20.45
C ILE A 92 5.10 -14.16 21.29
N ARG A 93 3.85 -14.06 21.78
CA ARG A 93 3.36 -12.96 22.66
C ARG A 93 4.09 -12.89 24.01
N GLN A 94 4.46 -14.02 24.60
CA GLN A 94 5.19 -14.08 25.87
C GLN A 94 6.71 -13.93 25.72
N SER A 95 7.20 -13.96 24.48
CA SER A 95 8.64 -13.90 24.21
C SER A 95 9.16 -12.45 24.15
N PRO A 96 10.49 -12.23 24.27
CA PRO A 96 11.11 -10.92 24.12
C PRO A 96 10.73 -10.22 22.80
N LEU A 97 10.86 -8.89 22.73
CA LEU A 97 10.49 -8.08 21.54
C LEU A 97 11.07 -8.61 20.22
N LEU A 98 12.28 -9.15 20.24
CA LEU A 98 12.96 -9.77 19.10
C LEU A 98 12.24 -11.04 18.58
N VAL A 99 11.53 -11.75 19.44
CA VAL A 99 10.74 -12.93 19.08
C VAL A 99 9.32 -12.52 18.68
N LYS A 100 8.80 -11.39 19.19
CA LYS A 100 7.53 -10.79 18.76
C LYS A 100 7.55 -10.33 17.30
N SER A 101 8.69 -9.86 16.78
CA SER A 101 8.86 -9.55 15.33
C SER A 101 8.64 -10.78 14.45
N LEU A 102 9.02 -11.98 14.91
CA LEU A 102 8.77 -13.22 14.19
C LEU A 102 7.28 -13.60 14.10
N GLY A 103 6.40 -12.88 14.81
CA GLY A 103 4.97 -13.13 14.82
C GLY A 103 4.14 -12.25 13.88
N THR A 104 4.71 -11.19 13.30
CA THR A 104 3.97 -10.38 12.33
C THR A 104 4.19 -10.94 10.94
N HIS A 105 3.14 -11.51 10.36
CA HIS A 105 3.08 -11.99 8.99
C HIS A 105 1.81 -11.48 8.32
N LEU A 106 1.77 -11.55 7.00
CA LEU A 106 0.54 -11.50 6.24
C LEU A 106 -0.31 -12.72 6.53
N ASP A 107 -1.59 -12.48 6.79
CA ASP A 107 -2.56 -13.53 7.07
C ASP A 107 -3.90 -13.14 6.46
N ASN A 108 -4.79 -14.12 6.33
CA ASN A 108 -6.14 -13.90 5.89
C ASN A 108 -6.93 -13.16 6.97
N GLU A 109 -7.43 -11.97 6.63
CA GLU A 109 -8.26 -11.12 7.49
C GLU A 109 -9.52 -11.85 8.00
N LYS A 110 -9.93 -12.97 7.35
CA LYS A 110 -11.06 -13.82 7.78
C LYS A 110 -10.82 -14.49 9.13
N HIS A 111 -9.57 -14.75 9.49
CA HIS A 111 -9.19 -15.45 10.72
C HIS A 111 -9.11 -14.52 11.93
N TYR A 112 -9.46 -13.24 11.73
CA TYR A 112 -9.50 -12.25 12.78
C TYR A 112 -10.95 -11.97 13.16
N ASP A 113 -11.17 -11.71 14.45
CA ASP A 113 -12.48 -11.30 14.95
C ASP A 113 -12.73 -9.83 14.58
N LEU A 114 -13.19 -9.66 13.34
CA LEU A 114 -13.49 -8.38 12.73
C LEU A 114 -14.76 -7.79 13.37
N LEU A 115 -14.70 -6.52 13.78
CA LEU A 115 -15.88 -5.79 14.25
C LEU A 115 -16.98 -5.80 13.18
N ILE A 116 -18.25 -5.80 13.59
CA ILE A 116 -19.37 -5.54 12.68
C ILE A 116 -19.10 -4.22 11.94
N GLY A 117 -19.23 -4.22 10.61
CA GLY A 117 -18.86 -3.09 9.75
C GLY A 117 -17.39 -3.03 9.33
N SER A 118 -16.58 -4.06 9.65
CA SER A 118 -15.21 -4.24 9.14
C SER A 118 -15.18 -4.75 7.71
N ASP A 119 -15.96 -4.12 6.85
CA ASP A 119 -16.02 -4.46 5.45
C ASP A 119 -14.78 -3.92 4.73
N PHE A 120 -14.47 -4.47 3.57
CA PHE A 120 -13.37 -4.02 2.75
C PHE A 120 -13.91 -3.49 1.43
N ILE A 121 -13.53 -2.28 1.04
CA ILE A 121 -13.83 -1.79 -0.30
C ILE A 121 -12.59 -1.90 -1.17
N THR A 122 -12.75 -2.56 -2.32
CA THR A 122 -11.66 -2.75 -3.28
C THR A 122 -11.41 -1.51 -4.14
N GLU A 123 -10.18 -1.40 -4.59
CA GLU A 123 -9.72 -0.62 -5.74
C GLU A 123 -9.15 -1.63 -6.74
N PRO A 124 -9.90 -2.00 -7.80
CA PRO A 124 -9.47 -3.07 -8.69
C PRO A 124 -8.32 -2.62 -9.58
N PHE A 125 -7.36 -3.53 -9.78
CA PHE A 125 -6.28 -3.38 -10.75
C PHE A 125 -6.82 -3.76 -12.13
N THR A 126 -7.34 -2.78 -12.84
CA THR A 126 -7.95 -2.96 -14.16
C THR A 126 -7.88 -1.66 -14.96
N ASN A 127 -7.74 -1.80 -16.28
CA ASN A 127 -7.82 -0.69 -17.22
C ASN A 127 -9.26 -0.30 -17.56
N ASP A 128 -10.25 -1.13 -17.19
CA ASP A 128 -11.66 -0.77 -17.28
C ASP A 128 -12.00 0.29 -16.22
N LYS A 129 -12.23 1.53 -16.67
CA LYS A 129 -12.57 2.65 -15.79
C LYS A 129 -13.97 2.49 -15.15
N THR A 130 -14.84 1.69 -15.76
CA THR A 130 -16.20 1.43 -15.29
C THR A 130 -16.31 0.26 -14.33
N ALA A 131 -15.26 -0.56 -14.22
CA ALA A 131 -15.23 -1.71 -13.32
C ALA A 131 -15.60 -1.30 -11.88
N PRO A 132 -16.58 -1.97 -11.26
CA PRO A 132 -17.09 -1.54 -9.97
C PRO A 132 -16.06 -1.76 -8.86
N ARG A 133 -16.13 -0.92 -7.84
CA ARG A 133 -15.53 -1.22 -6.53
C ARG A 133 -16.42 -2.25 -5.84
N VAL A 134 -15.80 -3.17 -5.12
CA VAL A 134 -16.52 -4.25 -4.45
C VAL A 134 -16.44 -4.07 -2.94
N LEU A 135 -17.60 -4.05 -2.28
CA LEU A 135 -17.72 -4.16 -0.83
C LEU A 135 -17.69 -5.64 -0.44
N ILE A 136 -16.61 -6.06 0.22
CA ILE A 136 -16.39 -7.42 0.70
C ILE A 136 -16.69 -7.43 2.20
N LYS A 137 -17.78 -8.11 2.56
CA LYS A 137 -18.11 -8.38 3.96
C LYS A 137 -17.37 -9.62 4.46
N PRO A 138 -17.04 -9.73 5.77
CA PRO A 138 -16.33 -10.88 6.32
C PRO A 138 -16.94 -12.24 5.96
N GLU A 139 -18.27 -12.37 5.87
CA GLU A 139 -18.97 -13.60 5.49
C GLU A 139 -18.73 -14.04 4.04
N LYS A 140 -18.33 -13.10 3.16
CA LYS A 140 -18.01 -13.35 1.74
C LYS A 140 -16.54 -13.70 1.52
N MET A 141 -15.74 -13.70 2.59
CA MET A 141 -14.33 -14.03 2.51
C MET A 141 -14.11 -15.55 2.62
N LEU A 142 -13.18 -16.06 1.82
CA LEU A 142 -12.66 -17.41 1.91
C LEU A 142 -11.94 -17.59 3.26
N SER A 143 -11.98 -18.80 3.81
CA SER A 143 -11.31 -19.17 5.07
C SER A 143 -9.99 -19.89 4.82
N MET A 144 -9.36 -19.62 3.68
CA MET A 144 -8.13 -20.27 3.23
C MET A 144 -6.91 -19.52 3.76
N GLU A 145 -5.89 -20.26 4.19
CA GLU A 145 -4.60 -19.70 4.59
C GLU A 145 -3.70 -19.44 3.36
N PRO A 146 -2.76 -18.47 3.43
CA PRO A 146 -1.84 -18.19 2.30
C PRO A 146 -1.07 -19.41 1.78
N ASN A 147 -0.72 -20.37 2.64
CA ASN A 147 0.01 -21.58 2.27
C ASN A 147 -0.87 -22.67 1.62
N GLU A 148 -2.20 -22.58 1.78
CA GLU A 148 -3.18 -23.53 1.22
C GLU A 148 -3.60 -23.19 -0.22
N ILE A 149 -3.15 -22.05 -0.74
CA ILE A 149 -3.46 -21.63 -2.11
C ILE A 149 -2.84 -22.64 -3.09
N ASP A 150 -3.62 -23.13 -4.04
CA ASP A 150 -3.08 -23.95 -5.14
C ASP A 150 -2.25 -23.07 -6.08
N ASP A 151 -1.07 -23.55 -6.51
CA ASP A 151 -0.17 -22.81 -7.39
C ASP A 151 -0.84 -22.41 -8.72
N ASP A 152 -1.75 -23.26 -9.23
CA ASP A 152 -2.45 -23.06 -10.50
C ASP A 152 -3.77 -22.28 -10.34
N ALA A 153 -4.19 -22.00 -9.10
CA ALA A 153 -5.35 -21.15 -8.86
C ALA A 153 -5.14 -19.76 -9.48
N LYS A 154 -6.21 -19.15 -10.01
CA LYS A 154 -6.16 -17.82 -10.62
C LYS A 154 -6.94 -16.83 -9.78
N PHE A 155 -6.37 -15.63 -9.62
CA PHE A 155 -6.95 -14.56 -8.83
C PHE A 155 -6.92 -13.23 -9.57
N GLU A 156 -8.05 -12.52 -9.59
CA GLU A 156 -8.01 -11.08 -9.84
C GLU A 156 -7.54 -10.36 -8.59
N VAL A 157 -6.63 -9.41 -8.76
CA VAL A 157 -6.01 -8.72 -7.64
C VAL A 157 -6.53 -7.29 -7.51
N CYS A 158 -6.79 -6.89 -6.28
CA CYS A 158 -7.24 -5.56 -5.91
C CYS A 158 -6.44 -5.06 -4.71
N PHE A 159 -6.30 -3.74 -4.60
CA PHE A 159 -6.04 -3.12 -3.31
C PHE A 159 -7.35 -3.06 -2.51
N ALA A 160 -7.31 -3.19 -1.19
CA ALA A 160 -8.51 -3.15 -0.35
C ALA A 160 -8.34 -2.19 0.83
N ARG A 161 -9.37 -1.37 1.07
CA ARG A 161 -9.47 -0.45 2.21
C ARG A 161 -10.52 -0.95 3.19
N LYS A 162 -10.12 -1.24 4.42
CA LYS A 162 -11.02 -1.59 5.52
C LYS A 162 -11.85 -0.37 5.93
N GLN A 163 -13.16 -0.55 6.06
CA GLN A 163 -14.13 0.50 6.38
C GLN A 163 -14.34 0.69 7.89
N ALA A 164 -14.26 -0.40 8.68
CA ALA A 164 -14.36 -0.27 10.13
C ALA A 164 -13.35 0.78 10.61
N PHE A 165 -13.82 1.61 11.53
CA PHE A 165 -13.25 2.88 12.03
C PHE A 165 -13.87 4.14 11.42
N ALA A 166 -14.38 4.18 10.20
CA ALA A 166 -14.96 5.44 9.67
C ALA A 166 -16.18 5.94 10.46
N ASP A 167 -17.10 5.04 10.83
CA ASP A 167 -18.34 5.41 11.53
C ASP A 167 -18.19 5.49 13.06
N VAL A 168 -17.25 4.72 13.63
CA VAL A 168 -17.02 4.63 15.09
C VAL A 168 -15.99 5.66 15.54
N THR A 169 -15.00 5.99 14.71
CA THR A 169 -14.04 7.06 14.98
C THR A 169 -14.47 8.30 14.22
N GLN A 170 -15.49 9.00 14.74
CA GLN A 170 -15.94 10.28 14.20
C GLN A 170 -14.74 11.23 14.07
N GLY A 171 -14.19 11.34 12.85
CA GLY A 171 -13.06 12.20 12.53
C GLY A 171 -11.67 11.56 12.52
N SER A 172 -11.52 10.23 12.65
CA SER A 172 -10.20 9.64 12.37
C SER A 172 -10.07 9.09 10.96
N PRO A 173 -9.06 9.52 10.18
CA PRO A 173 -8.78 8.98 8.84
C PRO A 173 -8.08 7.60 8.93
N PHE A 174 -8.37 6.78 9.95
CA PHE A 174 -7.74 5.49 10.16
C PHE A 174 -8.40 4.42 9.28
N PHE A 175 -8.01 4.35 8.01
CA PHE A 175 -8.27 3.14 7.22
C PHE A 175 -7.27 2.04 7.65
N HIS A 176 -7.55 0.77 7.39
CA HIS A 176 -6.50 -0.25 7.29
C HIS A 176 -6.46 -0.68 5.83
N SER A 177 -5.30 -1.11 5.35
CA SER A 177 -5.18 -1.61 3.98
C SER A 177 -4.76 -3.07 3.97
N SER A 178 -5.25 -3.74 2.94
CA SER A 178 -5.03 -5.15 2.65
C SER A 178 -4.92 -5.33 1.13
N LEU A 179 -4.48 -6.50 0.70
CA LEU A 179 -4.61 -6.96 -0.68
C LEU A 179 -5.81 -7.91 -0.76
N ALA A 180 -6.66 -7.74 -1.77
CA ALA A 180 -7.81 -8.61 -2.00
C ALA A 180 -7.62 -9.40 -3.29
N PHE A 181 -7.96 -10.68 -3.23
CA PHE A 181 -7.80 -11.65 -4.30
C PHE A 181 -9.15 -12.31 -4.54
N ARG A 182 -9.77 -12.04 -5.69
CA ARG A 182 -11.00 -12.72 -6.09
C ARG A 182 -10.63 -13.98 -6.84
N ARG A 183 -11.05 -15.14 -6.35
CA ARG A 183 -10.83 -16.42 -7.05
C ARG A 183 -11.58 -16.44 -8.38
N VAL A 184 -10.86 -16.75 -9.45
CA VAL A 184 -11.44 -16.97 -10.78
C VAL A 184 -11.99 -18.40 -10.86
N SER A 185 -13.19 -18.55 -11.40
CA SER A 185 -13.87 -19.83 -11.58
C SER A 185 -14.61 -19.88 -12.91
N GLU A 186 -15.07 -21.05 -13.34
CA GLU A 186 -15.87 -21.19 -14.57
C GLU A 186 -17.17 -20.38 -14.49
N ASP A 187 -17.86 -20.42 -13.34
CA ASP A 187 -19.08 -19.65 -13.08
C ASP A 187 -18.85 -18.14 -12.93
N ARG A 188 -17.60 -17.73 -12.72
CA ARG A 188 -17.21 -16.33 -12.54
C ARG A 188 -15.81 -16.09 -13.12
N PRO A 189 -15.71 -16.00 -14.46
CA PRO A 189 -14.43 -15.83 -15.13
C PRO A 189 -13.79 -14.50 -14.75
N ALA A 190 -12.51 -14.35 -15.09
CA ALA A 190 -11.83 -13.07 -14.95
C ALA A 190 -12.42 -12.04 -15.92
N SER A 191 -12.50 -10.79 -15.46
CA SER A 191 -12.78 -9.63 -16.29
C SER A 191 -11.63 -9.48 -17.28
N PRO A 192 -11.90 -9.22 -18.57
CA PRO A 192 -10.87 -9.20 -19.61
C PRO A 192 -9.70 -8.24 -19.33
N ASP A 193 -9.98 -7.12 -18.68
CA ASP A 193 -9.00 -6.05 -18.37
C ASP A 193 -8.45 -6.11 -16.94
N ALA A 194 -8.86 -7.10 -16.14
CA ALA A 194 -8.36 -7.25 -14.77
C ALA A 194 -6.97 -7.89 -14.76
N VAL A 195 -6.14 -7.44 -13.82
CA VAL A 195 -4.86 -8.08 -13.54
C VAL A 195 -5.13 -9.40 -12.84
N VAL A 196 -4.74 -10.49 -13.50
CA VAL A 196 -4.89 -11.86 -12.98
C VAL A 196 -3.52 -12.45 -12.70
N ILE A 197 -3.35 -12.98 -11.49
CA ILE A 197 -2.15 -13.73 -11.10
C ILE A 197 -2.47 -15.18 -10.76
N THR A 198 -1.46 -16.04 -10.82
CA THR A 198 -1.55 -17.41 -10.33
C THR A 198 -1.37 -17.48 -8.81
N GLY A 199 -1.74 -18.59 -8.20
CA GLY A 199 -1.51 -18.83 -6.78
C GLY A 199 -0.02 -18.88 -6.45
N LYS A 200 0.81 -19.40 -7.37
CA LYS A 200 2.27 -19.33 -7.24
C LYS A 200 2.77 -17.88 -7.15
N GLN A 201 2.29 -17.00 -8.02
CA GLN A 201 2.62 -15.57 -7.98
C GLN A 201 2.10 -14.90 -6.70
N ALA A 202 0.90 -15.28 -6.23
CA ALA A 202 0.34 -14.78 -4.98
C ALA A 202 1.21 -15.19 -3.77
N LYS A 203 1.66 -16.44 -3.69
CA LYS A 203 2.59 -16.91 -2.65
C LYS A 203 3.92 -16.16 -2.70
N GLN A 204 4.48 -15.97 -3.90
CA GLN A 204 5.71 -15.18 -4.08
C GLN A 204 5.52 -13.74 -3.58
N LEU A 205 4.37 -13.13 -3.86
CA LEU A 205 4.02 -11.81 -3.38
C LEU A 205 3.95 -11.77 -1.84
N PHE A 206 3.28 -12.74 -1.22
CA PHE A 206 3.16 -12.80 0.24
C PHE A 206 4.51 -13.00 0.92
N GLU A 207 5.33 -13.89 0.37
CA GLU A 207 6.68 -14.14 0.87
C GLU A 207 7.56 -12.89 0.76
N GLY A 208 7.52 -12.18 -0.36
CA GLY A 208 8.25 -10.92 -0.54
C GLY A 208 7.84 -9.85 0.48
N ILE A 209 6.54 -9.74 0.77
CA ILE A 209 6.03 -8.81 1.79
C ILE A 209 6.43 -9.25 3.20
N ASN A 210 6.36 -10.55 3.49
CA ASN A 210 6.72 -11.08 4.81
C ASN A 210 8.19 -10.83 5.12
N THR A 211 9.08 -11.29 4.24
CA THR A 211 10.54 -11.19 4.41
C THR A 211 11.04 -9.75 4.41
N THR A 212 10.40 -8.85 3.65
CA THR A 212 10.90 -7.47 3.49
C THR A 212 10.27 -6.48 4.48
N ILE A 213 8.98 -6.64 4.77
CA ILE A 213 8.22 -5.70 5.59
C ILE A 213 7.81 -6.32 6.92
N CYS A 214 7.28 -7.54 6.91
CA CYS A 214 6.64 -8.09 8.11
C CYS A 214 7.62 -8.56 9.18
N GLU A 215 8.62 -9.34 8.81
CA GLU A 215 9.63 -9.87 9.72
C GLU A 215 10.59 -8.80 10.26
N PRO A 216 11.15 -7.88 9.42
CA PRO A 216 12.19 -6.98 9.90
C PRO A 216 11.66 -5.77 10.68
N GLN A 217 10.38 -5.43 10.54
CA GLN A 217 9.82 -4.18 11.05
C GLN A 217 8.79 -4.47 12.12
N HIS A 218 8.89 -3.87 13.31
CA HIS A 218 7.88 -4.08 14.34
C HIS A 218 6.59 -3.31 14.06
N CYS A 219 5.44 -3.98 14.13
CA CYS A 219 4.15 -3.29 14.13
C CYS A 219 3.85 -2.79 15.55
N THR A 220 3.62 -1.49 15.70
CA THR A 220 3.13 -0.88 16.95
C THR A 220 1.91 -0.02 16.65
N LEU A 221 1.18 0.41 17.70
CA LEU A 221 0.05 1.34 17.57
C LEU A 221 0.41 2.65 16.85
N TYR A 222 1.67 3.09 16.94
CA TYR A 222 2.18 4.33 16.34
C TYR A 222 2.97 4.08 15.03
N GLY A 223 3.46 2.85 14.83
CA GLY A 223 4.13 2.37 13.62
C GLY A 223 3.30 1.27 12.97
N SER A 224 2.06 1.59 12.59
CA SER A 224 1.20 0.65 11.88
C SER A 224 1.67 0.51 10.44
N ASN A 225 2.25 -0.63 10.13
CA ASN A 225 2.88 -0.97 8.86
C ASN A 225 1.99 -1.85 7.97
N CYS A 226 0.69 -1.96 8.28
CA CYS A 226 -0.29 -2.59 7.39
C CYS A 226 -0.37 -1.84 6.04
N TYR A 227 -0.22 -0.51 6.08
CA TYR A 227 -0.07 0.33 4.89
C TYR A 227 1.21 0.04 4.14
N SER A 228 2.35 0.01 4.84
CA SER A 228 3.62 -0.32 4.22
C SER A 228 3.59 -1.70 3.56
N ALA A 229 3.00 -2.70 4.21
CA ALA A 229 2.89 -4.05 3.66
C ALA A 229 2.04 -4.08 2.38
N SER A 230 0.88 -3.44 2.40
CA SER A 230 -0.01 -3.40 1.23
C SER A 230 0.58 -2.58 0.09
N ILE A 231 1.14 -1.39 0.38
CA ILE A 231 1.79 -0.53 -0.64
C ILE A 231 3.02 -1.20 -1.23
N TYR A 232 3.87 -1.80 -0.38
CA TYR A 232 5.01 -2.60 -0.84
C TYR A 232 4.51 -3.73 -1.74
N GLY A 233 3.44 -4.43 -1.35
CA GLY A 233 2.83 -5.50 -2.11
C GLY A 233 2.34 -5.06 -3.49
N VAL A 234 1.70 -3.89 -3.60
CA VAL A 234 1.32 -3.34 -4.92
C VAL A 234 2.56 -3.10 -5.81
N GLY A 235 3.65 -2.57 -5.24
CA GLY A 235 4.91 -2.43 -5.97
C GLY A 235 5.56 -3.77 -6.32
N GLU A 236 5.53 -4.75 -5.41
CA GLU A 236 6.11 -6.08 -5.63
C GLU A 236 5.33 -6.85 -6.70
N LEU A 237 4.02 -6.63 -6.81
CA LEU A 237 3.21 -7.15 -7.90
C LEU A 237 3.71 -6.67 -9.28
N ILE A 238 4.04 -5.37 -9.41
CA ILE A 238 4.64 -4.84 -10.66
C ILE A 238 5.93 -5.58 -11.00
N LYS A 239 6.76 -5.85 -9.99
CA LYS A 239 8.03 -6.57 -10.16
C LYS A 239 7.82 -8.03 -10.57
N ILE A 240 6.86 -8.72 -9.97
CA ILE A 240 6.49 -10.10 -10.32
C ILE A 240 6.02 -10.15 -11.77
N LEU A 241 5.06 -9.31 -12.15
CA LEU A 241 4.58 -9.19 -13.53
C LEU A 241 5.73 -8.88 -14.50
N HIS A 242 6.65 -7.98 -14.11
CA HIS A 242 7.79 -7.65 -14.96
C HIS A 242 8.76 -8.83 -15.17
N LYS A 243 9.07 -9.58 -14.11
CA LYS A 243 10.00 -10.73 -14.17
C LYS A 243 9.43 -11.87 -15.00
N ASP A 244 8.14 -12.18 -14.80
CA ASP A 244 7.49 -13.32 -15.42
C ASP A 244 7.20 -13.09 -16.91
N SER A 245 7.26 -11.85 -17.39
CA SER A 245 7.09 -11.53 -18.81
C SER A 245 8.34 -11.75 -19.66
N LYS A 246 9.50 -12.05 -19.05
CA LYS A 246 10.75 -12.27 -19.79
C LYS A 246 10.59 -13.50 -20.71
N GLY A 247 10.40 -13.26 -22.01
CA GLY A 247 10.13 -14.29 -23.01
C GLY A 247 8.65 -14.52 -23.32
N SER A 248 7.74 -13.70 -22.77
CA SER A 248 6.32 -13.73 -23.13
C SER A 248 6.10 -13.20 -24.55
N SER A 249 5.25 -13.88 -25.32
CA SER A 249 4.83 -13.41 -26.65
C SER A 249 3.81 -12.27 -26.61
N ASN A 250 3.27 -11.93 -25.42
CA ASN A 250 2.22 -10.93 -25.25
C ASN A 250 2.68 -9.80 -24.30
N GLN A 251 3.70 -9.08 -24.74
CA GLN A 251 4.31 -7.98 -23.97
C GLN A 251 3.31 -6.84 -23.72
N ASP A 252 2.50 -6.47 -24.72
CA ASP A 252 1.49 -5.42 -24.63
C ASP A 252 0.47 -5.66 -23.51
N LYS A 253 0.03 -6.91 -23.33
CA LYS A 253 -0.88 -7.27 -22.25
C LYS A 253 -0.23 -7.04 -20.89
N VAL A 254 1.02 -7.46 -20.73
CA VAL A 254 1.73 -7.28 -19.46
C VAL A 254 1.98 -5.81 -19.17
N ASP A 255 2.33 -5.01 -20.17
CA ASP A 255 2.51 -3.56 -19.98
C ASP A 255 1.21 -2.88 -19.54
N LYS A 256 0.07 -3.29 -20.12
CA LYS A 256 -1.26 -2.85 -19.68
C LYS A 256 -1.60 -3.30 -18.25
N GLU A 257 -1.26 -4.53 -17.87
CA GLU A 257 -1.45 -5.02 -16.50
C GLU A 257 -0.59 -4.23 -15.51
N ILE A 258 0.68 -3.98 -15.84
CA ILE A 258 1.59 -3.16 -15.02
C ILE A 258 1.09 -1.72 -14.90
N GLN A 259 0.63 -1.10 -16.00
CA GLN A 259 0.03 0.23 -15.96
C GLN A 259 -1.22 0.27 -15.06
N ALA A 260 -2.08 -0.75 -15.10
CA ALA A 260 -3.24 -0.84 -14.24
C ALA A 260 -2.84 -0.87 -12.74
N VAL A 261 -1.81 -1.64 -12.39
CA VAL A 261 -1.28 -1.66 -11.01
C VAL A 261 -0.66 -0.32 -10.64
N ALA A 262 0.13 0.30 -11.52
CA ALA A 262 0.77 1.60 -11.31
C ALA A 262 -0.26 2.74 -11.10
N ASN A 263 -1.37 2.72 -11.85
CA ASN A 263 -2.49 3.66 -11.71
C ASN A 263 -3.16 3.58 -10.34
N VAL A 264 -3.23 2.39 -9.73
CA VAL A 264 -3.74 2.26 -8.36
C VAL A 264 -2.66 2.62 -7.34
N LEU A 265 -1.40 2.21 -7.58
CA LEU A 265 -0.27 2.53 -6.73
C LEU A 265 -0.12 4.04 -6.51
N SER A 266 -0.19 4.83 -7.58
CA SER A 266 -0.03 6.29 -7.51
C SER A 266 -1.02 6.95 -6.54
N ARG A 267 -2.27 6.47 -6.53
CA ARG A 267 -3.35 6.99 -5.66
C ARG A 267 -3.19 6.53 -4.22
N VAL A 268 -2.93 5.23 -4.00
CA VAL A 268 -2.86 4.68 -2.63
C VAL A 268 -1.60 5.15 -1.89
N VAL A 269 -0.52 5.45 -2.61
CA VAL A 269 0.74 5.98 -2.05
C VAL A 269 0.55 7.40 -1.53
N THR A 270 -0.10 8.28 -2.30
CA THR A 270 -0.33 9.67 -1.87
C THR A 270 -1.30 9.76 -0.71
N ASP A 271 -2.34 8.94 -0.71
CA ASP A 271 -3.34 8.88 0.38
C ASP A 271 -2.72 8.44 1.71
N ASN A 272 -1.61 7.69 1.66
CA ASN A 272 -1.02 7.03 2.82
C ASN A 272 0.46 7.40 3.06
N TYR A 273 0.91 8.53 2.52
CA TYR A 273 2.31 8.95 2.57
C TYR A 273 2.90 8.88 3.99
N GLY A 274 2.28 9.57 4.95
CA GLY A 274 2.81 9.69 6.32
C GLY A 274 2.82 8.39 7.14
N ARG A 275 2.14 7.33 6.70
CA ARG A 275 1.93 6.10 7.50
C ARG A 275 2.39 4.82 6.82
N GLY A 276 2.44 4.81 5.49
CA GLY A 276 2.89 3.68 4.71
C GLY A 276 4.22 3.89 4.02
N VAL A 277 4.63 5.14 3.81
CA VAL A 277 5.76 5.50 2.92
C VAL A 277 6.86 6.26 3.66
N SER A 278 6.59 7.44 4.20
CA SER A 278 7.64 8.30 4.78
C SER A 278 8.24 7.73 6.07
N ASN A 279 7.47 6.90 6.78
CA ASN A 279 7.92 6.17 7.95
C ASN A 279 8.62 4.83 7.61
N ASN A 280 8.83 4.52 6.33
CA ASN A 280 9.37 3.24 5.88
C ASN A 280 10.30 3.41 4.69
N SER A 281 11.61 3.48 4.95
CA SER A 281 12.63 3.67 3.91
C SER A 281 12.58 2.62 2.82
N VAL A 282 12.30 1.35 3.16
CA VAL A 282 12.21 0.26 2.18
C VAL A 282 11.06 0.48 1.19
N VAL A 283 9.92 0.96 1.68
CA VAL A 283 8.79 1.32 0.81
C VAL A 283 9.14 2.56 -0.02
N SER A 284 9.73 3.59 0.61
CA SER A 284 10.14 4.80 -0.09
C SER A 284 11.13 4.52 -1.23
N ASP A 285 12.15 3.70 -1.00
CA ASP A 285 13.16 3.35 -2.01
C ASP A 285 12.54 2.56 -3.16
N LYS A 286 11.64 1.60 -2.85
CA LYS A 286 10.89 0.87 -3.86
C LYS A 286 10.09 1.82 -4.77
N LEU A 287 9.40 2.80 -4.19
CA LEU A 287 8.54 3.73 -4.92
C LEU A 287 9.30 4.79 -5.72
N ASN A 288 10.46 5.24 -5.23
CA ASN A 288 11.23 6.30 -5.86
C ASN A 288 12.31 5.78 -6.83
N ILE A 289 12.74 4.51 -6.70
CA ILE A 289 13.86 3.96 -7.46
C ILE A 289 13.40 2.73 -8.26
N GLU A 290 12.98 1.65 -7.58
CA GLU A 290 12.75 0.35 -8.23
C GLU A 290 11.59 0.40 -9.23
N ILE A 291 10.42 0.90 -8.81
CA ILE A 291 9.23 0.95 -9.68
C ILE A 291 9.41 1.91 -10.86
N PRO A 292 9.90 3.16 -10.67
CA PRO A 292 10.17 4.04 -11.80
C PRO A 292 11.16 3.45 -12.81
N GLN A 293 12.19 2.73 -12.34
CA GLN A 293 13.14 2.06 -13.23
C GLN A 293 12.45 0.97 -14.06
N ILE A 294 11.65 0.09 -13.44
CA ILE A 294 10.89 -0.96 -14.16
C ILE A 294 9.97 -0.35 -15.22
N LEU A 295 9.26 0.73 -14.89
CA LEU A 295 8.34 1.41 -15.80
C LEU A 295 9.07 2.13 -16.94
N LYS A 296 10.26 2.69 -16.67
CA LYS A 296 11.13 3.27 -17.69
C LYS A 296 11.66 2.20 -18.64
N ASP A 297 12.13 1.08 -18.11
CA ASP A 297 12.65 -0.04 -18.91
C ASP A 297 11.59 -0.64 -19.85
N ARG A 298 10.32 -0.51 -19.49
CA ARG A 298 9.16 -0.93 -20.30
C ARG A 298 8.61 0.15 -21.23
N GLY A 299 9.15 1.37 -21.21
CA GLY A 299 8.62 2.50 -21.99
C GLY A 299 7.22 2.96 -21.55
N ILE A 300 6.75 2.52 -20.38
CA ILE A 300 5.45 2.90 -19.80
C ILE A 300 5.53 4.32 -19.23
N LEU A 301 6.66 4.67 -18.63
CA LEU A 301 6.89 5.99 -18.08
C LEU A 301 7.01 7.00 -19.24
N LYS A 302 5.97 7.81 -19.45
CA LYS A 302 6.02 8.94 -20.38
C LYS A 302 7.04 9.92 -19.81
N ALA A 303 8.22 9.96 -20.42
CA ALA A 303 9.33 10.75 -19.91
C ALA A 303 8.85 12.17 -19.59
N LEU A 304 9.04 12.58 -18.32
CA LEU A 304 8.98 13.98 -17.90
C LEU A 304 9.97 14.87 -18.68
N GLU A 305 10.78 14.28 -19.57
CA GLU A 305 11.79 14.90 -20.42
C GLU A 305 11.20 15.91 -21.42
N ALA A 306 9.95 15.76 -21.87
CA ALA A 306 9.33 16.71 -22.80
C ALA A 306 9.14 18.13 -22.23
N LYS A 307 9.20 18.32 -20.89
CA LYS A 307 9.09 19.65 -20.26
C LYS A 307 10.43 20.29 -19.88
N LYS A 308 11.55 19.59 -20.03
CA LYS A 308 12.89 20.13 -19.71
C LYS A 308 13.59 20.76 -20.92
N GLU A 309 13.25 20.32 -22.14
CA GLU A 309 13.78 20.91 -23.38
C GLU A 309 13.11 22.24 -23.75
N GLU A 310 11.83 22.46 -23.43
CA GLU A 310 11.14 23.74 -23.69
C GLU A 310 11.46 24.86 -22.69
N SER A 311 12.07 24.56 -21.54
CA SER A 311 12.41 25.56 -20.51
C SER A 311 13.87 26.05 -20.55
N SER A 312 14.66 25.60 -21.52
CA SER A 312 16.02 26.12 -21.71
C SER A 312 15.94 27.43 -22.51
N PRO A 313 16.35 28.59 -21.95
CA PRO A 313 16.36 29.82 -22.74
C PRO A 313 17.32 29.67 -23.93
N PRO A 314 17.03 30.28 -25.09
CA PRO A 314 17.93 30.21 -26.22
C PRO A 314 19.30 30.76 -25.80
N SER A 315 20.33 29.93 -25.99
CA SER A 315 21.72 30.35 -25.80
C SER A 315 21.97 31.56 -26.70
N SER A 316 22.09 32.74 -26.10
CA SER A 316 22.58 33.92 -26.77
C SER A 316 24.02 33.67 -27.21
N SER A 317 24.21 33.33 -28.47
CA SER A 317 25.50 33.41 -29.14
C SER A 317 25.91 34.88 -29.19
N ASN A 318 26.75 35.29 -28.24
CA ASN A 318 27.51 36.53 -28.39
C ASN A 318 28.61 36.28 -29.43
N ASN A 319 28.35 36.72 -30.65
CA ASN A 319 29.41 37.12 -31.56
C ASN A 319 29.79 38.56 -31.20
N LEU A 320 31.00 38.74 -30.68
CA LEU A 320 31.89 39.89 -30.89
C LEU A 320 33.30 39.50 -30.44
#